data_AF-A0A2G9EE02-F1
#
_entry.id   AF-A0A2G9EE02-F1
#
_cell.length_a   1.000
_cell.length_b   1.000
_cell.length_c   1.000
_cell.angle_alpha   90.00
_cell.angle_beta   90.00
_cell.angle_gamma   90.00
#
_symmetry.space_group_name_H-M   'P 1'
#
loop_
_entity.id
_entity.type
_entity.pdbx_description
1 polymer ?
#
loop_
_entity_poly.entity_id
_entity_poly.type
_entity_poly.pdbx_seq_one_letter_code
_entity_poly.pdbx_strand_id
1 'polypeptide(L)'
;MFYIYSKEKKSKLAFTVNLTADEVMQFMDGNLFLDYPELTPSDHVIIERNEPFKYPTYDETTNTIREMTREELIEEDIEVQLAPGEYIEGKKLKTVPQPTSYHTWNSSSHEWDIDMSGVKKTFKHKFQAILLEKLFGSFEYKGKVFQMRDYDEINFIRVKMALDIASETTDIEILKEALHDLEITVTPDLEEKLKNVMKSGKLKEFLKSLNTKWRLQDNSVTDISLGDINQVYLKWILKVITAQNKYTAIFIEIEKAKTVEDLEKIEWN
;
A
#
# COMPACT_ATOMS: atom_id res chain seq x y z
N MET A 1 14.68 29.64 38.77
CA MET A 1 15.66 28.87 39.56
C MET A 1 17.01 29.02 38.88
N PHE A 2 18.06 29.24 39.65
CA PHE A 2 19.41 29.39 39.12
C PHE A 2 20.17 28.07 39.27
N TYR A 3 20.87 27.69 38.20
CA TYR A 3 21.78 26.56 38.17
C TYR A 3 23.20 27.09 37.95
N ILE A 4 24.12 26.67 38.82
CA ILE A 4 25.51 27.12 38.79
C ILE A 4 26.36 25.94 38.34
N TYR A 5 27.03 26.09 37.20
CA TYR A 5 27.84 25.04 36.59
C TYR A 5 29.31 25.41 36.53
N SER A 6 30.20 24.42 36.60
CA SER A 6 31.63 24.58 36.38
C SER A 6 31.99 24.82 34.90
N LYS A 7 33.04 25.62 34.66
CA LYS A 7 33.62 25.88 33.33
C LYS A 7 34.56 24.77 32.86
N GLU A 8 34.04 23.56 32.68
CA GLU A 8 34.79 22.42 32.13
C GLU A 8 33.97 21.75 31.00
N LYS A 9 34.62 21.00 30.09
CA LYS A 9 33.92 20.37 28.95
C LYS A 9 32.78 19.44 29.41
N LYS A 10 33.02 18.63 30.44
CA LYS A 10 32.00 17.87 31.19
C LYS A 10 31.54 18.69 32.40
N SER A 11 30.80 19.78 32.16
CA SER A 11 30.36 20.68 33.22
C SER A 11 29.64 19.93 34.34
N LYS A 12 29.89 20.32 35.58
CA LYS A 12 29.23 19.76 36.75
C LYS A 12 28.30 20.81 37.33
N LEU A 13 27.10 20.39 37.72
CA LEU A 13 26.21 21.23 38.52
C LEU A 13 26.83 21.35 39.92
N ALA A 14 27.30 22.54 40.27
CA ALA A 14 27.91 22.80 41.56
C ALA A 14 26.83 22.89 42.65
N PHE A 15 25.84 23.77 42.43
CA PHE A 15 24.68 23.94 43.30
C PHE A 15 23.54 24.64 42.55
N THR A 16 22.40 24.78 43.23
CA THR A 16 21.21 25.43 42.69
C THR A 16 20.63 26.42 43.69
N VAL A 17 20.07 27.52 43.19
CA VAL A 17 19.34 28.49 44.01
C VAL A 17 17.88 28.52 43.57
N ASN A 18 16.99 28.06 44.46
CA ASN A 18 15.54 28.01 44.20
C ASN A 18 14.85 29.32 44.61
N LEU A 19 15.35 30.43 44.06
CA LEU A 19 14.79 31.77 44.23
C LEU A 19 14.57 32.39 42.85
N THR A 20 13.64 33.32 42.77
CA THR A 20 13.48 34.24 41.63
C THR A 20 14.55 35.33 41.66
N ALA A 21 14.77 36.01 40.53
CA ALA A 21 15.73 37.12 40.46
C ALA A 21 15.45 38.21 41.51
N ASP A 22 14.18 38.54 41.75
CA ASP A 22 13.77 39.54 42.75
C ASP A 22 14.10 39.09 44.18
N GLU A 23 13.86 37.82 44.49
CA GLU A 23 14.19 37.24 45.80
C GLU A 23 15.70 37.18 46.04
N VAL A 24 16.50 36.87 45.01
CA VAL A 24 17.97 36.90 45.11
C VAL A 24 18.46 38.33 45.41
N MET A 25 17.87 39.35 44.79
CA MET A 25 18.20 40.75 45.10
C MET A 25 17.79 41.13 46.52
N GLN A 26 16.59 40.72 46.96
CA GLN A 26 16.05 41.10 48.26
C GLN A 26 16.72 40.39 49.43
N PHE A 27 17.03 39.10 49.29
CA PHE A 27 17.50 38.26 50.39
C PHE A 27 19.00 37.95 50.35
N MET A 28 19.63 37.99 49.17
CA MET A 28 21.04 37.67 48.99
C MET A 28 21.88 38.85 48.48
N ASP A 29 21.30 40.06 48.42
CA ASP A 29 21.94 41.28 47.88
C ASP A 29 22.54 41.06 46.47
N GLY A 30 21.86 40.24 45.67
CA GLY A 30 22.31 39.87 44.32
C GLY A 30 23.46 38.84 44.28
N ASN A 31 23.99 38.39 45.43
CA ASN A 31 25.10 37.45 45.50
C ASN A 31 24.63 36.00 45.60
N LEU A 32 24.59 35.30 44.46
CA LEU A 32 24.22 33.88 44.38
C LEU A 32 25.22 32.91 45.06
N PHE A 33 26.41 33.38 45.47
CA PHE A 33 27.45 32.57 46.12
C PHE A 33 27.54 32.82 47.63
N LEU A 34 26.59 33.54 48.23
CA LEU A 34 26.63 33.92 49.65
C LEU A 34 26.85 32.71 50.59
N ASP A 35 26.20 31.59 50.29
CA ASP A 35 26.28 30.35 51.09
C ASP A 35 27.43 29.42 50.67
N TYR A 36 28.17 29.77 49.60
CA TYR A 36 29.27 28.99 49.04
C TYR A 36 30.55 29.84 48.85
N PRO A 37 31.08 30.48 49.92
CA PRO A 37 32.23 31.38 49.83
C PRO A 37 33.54 30.70 49.43
N GLU A 38 33.61 29.36 49.52
CA GLU A 38 34.75 28.56 49.08
C GLU A 38 34.83 28.43 47.55
N LEU A 39 33.76 28.74 46.81
CA LEU A 39 33.73 28.67 45.36
C LEU A 39 34.11 30.01 44.73
N THR A 40 34.94 29.95 43.68
CA THR A 40 35.31 31.14 42.91
C THR A 40 34.23 31.45 41.85
N PRO A 41 33.55 32.61 41.89
CA PRO A 41 32.50 32.93 40.92
C PRO A 41 32.98 32.97 39.46
N SER A 42 34.24 33.33 39.22
CA SER A 42 34.82 33.39 37.86
C SER A 42 34.91 32.04 37.17
N ASP A 43 34.94 30.95 37.94
CA ASP A 43 35.12 29.57 37.45
C ASP A 43 33.79 28.89 37.13
N HIS A 44 32.68 29.63 37.31
CA HIS A 44 31.33 29.14 37.16
C HIS A 44 30.52 29.98 36.16
N VAL A 45 29.46 29.38 35.65
CA VAL A 45 28.44 30.05 34.84
C VAL A 45 27.10 29.89 35.55
N ILE A 46 26.37 30.99 35.68
CA ILE A 46 25.03 31.04 36.24
C ILE A 46 24.03 31.01 35.09
N ILE A 47 23.07 30.09 35.15
CA ILE A 47 21.99 29.94 34.17
C ILE A 47 20.66 29.96 34.91
N GLU A 48 19.73 30.82 34.51
CA GLU A 48 18.36 30.80 35.01
C GLU A 48 17.47 29.93 34.11
N ARG A 49 16.93 28.83 34.65
CA ARG A 49 16.05 27.89 33.95
C ARG A 49 15.05 27.24 34.89
N ASN A 50 14.09 26.50 34.33
CA ASN A 50 13.15 25.68 35.08
C ASN A 50 13.67 24.26 35.34
N GLU A 51 14.57 23.76 34.49
CA GLU A 51 15.11 22.40 34.55
C GLU A 51 16.62 22.43 34.25
N PRO A 52 17.42 21.53 34.86
CA PRO A 52 18.85 21.42 34.58
C PRO A 52 19.09 20.83 33.19
N PHE A 53 20.25 21.14 32.61
CA PHE A 53 20.79 20.38 31.48
C PHE A 53 21.06 18.92 31.88
N LYS A 54 20.86 17.98 30.95
CA LYS A 54 21.08 16.55 31.21
C LYS A 54 22.57 16.20 31.09
N TYR A 55 23.22 16.73 30.07
CA TYR A 55 24.65 16.64 29.77
C TYR A 55 25.19 18.06 29.51
N PRO A 56 25.39 18.87 30.56
CA PRO A 56 25.89 20.23 30.42
C PRO A 56 27.34 20.25 29.91
N THR A 57 27.63 21.21 29.05
CA THR A 57 28.98 21.53 28.57
C THR A 57 29.19 23.04 28.51
N TYR A 58 30.40 23.46 28.85
CA TYR A 58 30.80 24.86 28.79
C TYR A 58 31.19 25.28 27.38
N ASP A 59 30.56 26.34 26.89
CA ASP A 59 30.84 26.95 25.60
C ASP A 59 31.69 28.21 25.80
N GLU A 60 32.98 28.12 25.47
CA GLU A 60 33.93 29.23 25.59
C GLU A 60 33.59 30.43 24.70
N THR A 61 32.91 30.22 23.56
CA THR A 61 32.63 31.29 22.60
C THR A 61 31.55 32.23 23.08
N THR A 62 30.55 31.68 23.78
CA THR A 62 29.43 32.42 24.36
C THR A 62 29.58 32.63 25.87
N ASN A 63 30.62 32.04 26.47
CA ASN A 63 30.86 32.00 27.92
C ASN A 63 29.59 31.56 28.68
N THR A 64 28.94 30.50 28.19
CA THR A 64 27.67 29.98 28.73
C THR A 64 27.68 28.45 28.85
N ILE A 65 26.60 27.87 29.38
CA ILE A 65 26.38 26.42 29.42
C ILE A 65 25.33 26.06 28.38
N ARG A 66 25.58 24.98 27.65
CA ARG A 66 24.60 24.36 26.77
C ARG A 66 24.57 22.85 26.97
N GLU A 67 23.61 22.21 26.31
CA GLU A 67 23.57 20.76 26.21
C GLU A 67 24.67 20.27 25.25
N MET A 68 25.33 19.17 25.57
CA MET A 68 26.25 18.50 24.64
C MET A 68 25.54 18.11 23.35
N THR A 69 26.22 18.29 22.21
CA THR A 69 25.75 17.72 20.95
C THR A 69 25.94 16.21 20.97
N ARG A 70 25.29 15.51 20.03
CA ARG A 70 25.39 14.06 19.94
C ARG A 70 26.82 13.59 19.68
N GLU A 71 27.60 14.35 18.92
CA GLU A 71 29.02 14.11 18.66
C GLU A 71 29.84 14.25 19.94
N GLU A 72 29.60 15.30 20.73
CA GLU A 72 30.27 15.52 22.01
C GLU A 72 29.95 14.41 23.02
N LEU A 73 28.70 13.93 23.05
CA LEU A 73 28.31 12.76 23.86
C LEU A 73 29.15 11.53 23.50
N ILE A 74 29.34 11.25 22.21
CA ILE A 74 30.13 10.12 21.72
C ILE A 74 31.62 10.28 22.07
N GLU A 75 32.19 11.48 21.90
CA GLU A 75 33.59 11.76 22.26
C GLU A 75 33.85 11.46 23.75
N GLU A 76 32.86 11.78 24.58
CA GLU A 76 32.87 11.65 26.02
C GLU A 76 32.47 10.26 26.53
N ASP A 77 32.32 9.28 25.64
CA ASP A 77 31.91 7.89 25.92
C ASP A 77 30.52 7.77 26.58
N ILE A 78 29.63 8.73 26.28
CA ILE A 78 28.23 8.71 26.72
C ILE A 78 27.37 8.01 25.66
N GLU A 79 26.56 7.04 26.10
CA GLU A 79 25.71 6.25 25.20
C GLU A 79 24.66 7.12 24.50
N VAL A 80 24.57 6.97 23.17
CA VAL A 80 23.59 7.64 22.33
C VAL A 80 22.74 6.61 21.59
N GLN A 81 21.45 6.90 21.44
CA GLN A 81 20.57 6.07 20.62
C GLN A 81 20.96 6.21 19.14
N LEU A 82 21.20 5.09 18.46
CA LEU A 82 21.53 5.05 17.03
C LEU A 82 20.28 4.78 16.18
N ALA A 83 20.13 5.50 15.08
CA ALA A 83 19.14 5.21 14.06
C ALA A 83 19.66 4.11 13.11
N PRO A 84 18.77 3.44 12.36
CA PRO A 84 19.19 2.54 11.28
C PRO A 84 20.14 3.22 10.30
N GLY A 85 21.27 2.58 10.00
CA GLY A 85 22.33 3.15 9.18
C GLY A 85 23.40 3.89 9.97
N GLU A 86 23.26 4.07 11.29
CA GLU A 86 24.25 4.73 12.12
C GLU A 86 25.06 3.73 12.95
N TYR A 87 26.36 4.00 13.09
CA TYR A 87 27.26 3.26 13.96
C TYR A 87 28.39 4.15 14.50
N ILE A 88 29.05 3.73 15.56
CA ILE A 88 30.16 4.46 16.18
C ILE A 88 31.46 3.69 15.93
N GLU A 89 32.45 4.37 15.36
CA GLU A 89 33.78 3.82 15.14
C GLU A 89 34.83 4.89 15.47
N GLY A 90 35.75 4.57 16.38
CA GLY A 90 36.81 5.49 16.80
C GLY A 90 36.28 6.80 17.39
N LYS A 91 35.26 6.74 18.26
CA LYS A 91 34.57 7.89 18.87
C LYS A 91 33.95 8.88 17.86
N LYS A 92 33.66 8.42 16.64
CA LYS A 92 32.97 9.22 15.64
C LYS A 92 31.71 8.51 15.20
N LEU A 93 30.63 9.27 15.07
CA LEU A 93 29.41 8.81 14.42
C LEU A 93 29.67 8.62 12.93
N LYS A 94 29.26 7.47 12.41
CA LYS A 94 29.27 7.12 11.00
C LYS A 94 27.85 6.85 10.55
N THR A 95 27.53 7.25 9.33
CA THR A 95 26.21 7.07 8.73
C THR A 95 26.37 6.42 7.36
N VAL A 96 25.66 5.32 7.15
CA VAL A 96 25.58 4.58 5.88
C VAL A 96 24.19 4.80 5.30
N PRO A 97 24.05 5.46 4.14
CA PRO A 97 22.75 5.72 3.55
C PRO A 97 22.05 4.41 3.18
N GLN A 98 20.74 4.34 3.41
CA GLN A 98 19.94 3.18 3.04
C GLN A 98 19.87 3.06 1.51
N PRO A 99 20.22 1.90 0.91
CA PRO A 99 20.20 1.74 -0.55
C PRO A 99 18.78 1.81 -1.12
N THR A 100 17.85 1.08 -0.52
CA THR A 100 16.41 1.10 -0.86
C THR A 100 15.58 0.87 0.40
N SER A 101 14.30 1.25 0.37
CA SER A 101 13.37 1.06 1.49
C SER A 101 13.14 -0.41 1.90
N TYR A 102 13.65 -1.37 1.13
CA TYR A 102 13.55 -2.81 1.40
C TYR A 102 14.74 -3.36 2.20
N HIS A 103 15.79 -2.57 2.39
CA HIS A 103 16.95 -2.99 3.18
C HIS A 103 16.69 -2.78 4.67
N THR A 104 17.15 -3.72 5.49
CA THR A 104 17.11 -3.64 6.95
C THR A 104 18.52 -3.45 7.48
N TRP A 105 18.68 -2.56 8.45
CA TRP A 105 19.99 -2.29 9.04
C TRP A 105 20.41 -3.42 9.97
N ASN A 106 21.62 -3.92 9.79
CA ASN A 106 22.26 -4.86 10.71
C ASN A 106 23.26 -4.13 11.59
N SER A 107 22.84 -3.85 12.82
CA SER A 107 23.67 -3.12 13.79
C SER A 107 24.94 -3.87 14.20
N SER A 108 25.05 -5.18 13.97
CA SER A 108 26.22 -5.98 14.34
C SER A 108 27.31 -5.96 13.27
N SER A 109 26.93 -6.01 11.98
CA SER A 109 27.87 -5.94 10.86
C SER A 109 28.08 -4.51 10.34
N HIS A 110 27.23 -3.56 10.73
CA HIS A 110 27.16 -2.21 10.17
C HIS A 110 26.88 -2.21 8.64
N GLU A 111 26.08 -3.17 8.19
CA GLU A 111 25.70 -3.34 6.78
C GLU A 111 24.18 -3.33 6.60
N TRP A 112 23.75 -3.04 5.38
CA TRP A 112 22.35 -3.12 4.97
C TRP A 112 22.05 -4.50 4.41
N ASP A 113 21.22 -5.28 5.11
CA ASP A 113 20.78 -6.60 4.69
C ASP A 113 19.49 -6.53 3.89
N ILE A 114 19.27 -7.51 3.01
CA ILE A 114 18.04 -7.61 2.21
C ILE A 114 17.53 -9.05 2.14
N ASP A 115 16.25 -9.22 2.51
CA ASP A 115 15.51 -10.46 2.23
C ASP A 115 14.83 -10.36 0.86
N MET A 116 15.56 -10.73 -0.20
CA MET A 116 15.01 -10.75 -1.56
C MET A 116 13.77 -11.63 -1.71
N SER A 117 13.60 -12.68 -0.89
CA SER A 117 12.41 -13.53 -0.96
C SER A 117 11.18 -12.79 -0.45
N GLY A 118 11.31 -12.07 0.66
CA GLY A 118 10.29 -11.18 1.21
C GLY A 118 9.93 -10.04 0.26
N VAL A 119 10.92 -9.42 -0.40
CA VAL A 119 10.69 -8.36 -1.38
C VAL A 119 9.91 -8.90 -2.59
N LYS A 120 10.33 -10.04 -3.17
CA LYS A 120 9.59 -10.68 -4.28
C LYS A 120 8.14 -10.99 -3.91
N LYS A 121 7.88 -11.46 -2.68
CA LYS A 121 6.52 -11.71 -2.18
C LYS A 121 5.67 -10.43 -2.16
N THR A 122 6.26 -9.32 -1.74
CA THR A 122 5.59 -8.00 -1.73
C THR A 122 5.18 -7.58 -3.14
N PHE A 123 6.06 -7.73 -4.13
CA PHE A 123 5.75 -7.45 -5.53
C PHE A 123 4.67 -8.38 -6.10
N LYS A 124 4.71 -9.68 -5.78
CA LYS A 124 3.65 -10.63 -6.18
C LYS A 124 2.28 -10.18 -5.67
N HIS A 125 2.18 -9.79 -4.40
CA HIS A 125 0.92 -9.31 -3.83
C HIS A 125 0.44 -8.01 -4.51
N LYS A 126 1.35 -7.07 -4.80
CA LYS A 126 1.04 -5.84 -5.55
C LYS A 126 0.36 -6.16 -6.88
N PHE A 127 0.95 -7.03 -7.69
CA PHE A 127 0.40 -7.37 -9.00
C PHE A 127 -0.80 -8.31 -8.93
N GLN A 128 -0.90 -9.15 -7.90
CA GLN A 128 -2.09 -9.96 -7.65
C GLN A 128 -3.30 -9.08 -7.35
N ALA A 129 -3.14 -7.99 -6.60
CA ALA A 129 -4.22 -7.02 -6.38
C ALA A 129 -4.72 -6.42 -7.70
N ILE A 130 -3.79 -6.02 -8.59
CA ILE A 130 -4.13 -5.50 -9.93
C ILE A 130 -4.85 -6.56 -10.78
N LEU A 131 -4.44 -7.83 -10.69
CA LEU A 131 -5.14 -8.93 -11.36
C LEU A 131 -6.59 -9.04 -10.85
N LEU A 132 -6.79 -9.06 -9.54
CA LEU A 132 -8.13 -9.20 -8.93
C LEU A 132 -9.07 -8.07 -9.38
N GLU A 133 -8.61 -6.82 -9.43
CA GLU A 133 -9.39 -5.69 -9.95
C GLU A 133 -9.82 -5.88 -11.42
N LYS A 134 -9.03 -6.59 -12.22
CA LYS A 134 -9.34 -6.84 -13.64
C LYS A 134 -10.29 -8.01 -13.85
N LEU A 135 -10.21 -9.01 -12.97
CA LEU A 135 -11.07 -10.20 -12.96
C LEU A 135 -12.48 -9.84 -12.49
N PHE A 136 -12.58 -9.12 -11.38
CA PHE A 136 -13.84 -8.81 -10.73
C PHE A 136 -14.30 -7.41 -11.12
N GLY A 137 -15.27 -7.33 -12.02
CA GLY A 137 -15.81 -6.05 -12.43
C GLY A 137 -16.76 -6.15 -13.60
N SER A 138 -17.63 -5.16 -13.69
CA SER A 138 -18.56 -5.02 -14.78
C SER A 138 -17.86 -4.93 -16.14
N PHE A 139 -18.57 -5.32 -17.18
CA PHE A 139 -18.06 -5.34 -18.54
C PHE A 139 -18.91 -4.45 -19.44
N GLU A 140 -18.28 -3.49 -20.11
CA GLU A 140 -18.97 -2.65 -21.09
C GLU A 140 -19.00 -3.33 -22.46
N TYR A 141 -20.19 -3.39 -23.05
CA TYR A 141 -20.40 -3.86 -24.41
C TYR A 141 -21.46 -3.03 -25.11
N LYS A 142 -21.10 -2.41 -26.24
CA LYS A 142 -21.98 -1.54 -27.04
C LYS A 142 -22.68 -0.45 -26.20
N GLY A 143 -21.93 0.20 -25.30
CA GLY A 143 -22.44 1.27 -24.43
C GLY A 143 -23.37 0.81 -23.30
N LYS A 144 -23.50 -0.51 -23.06
CA LYS A 144 -24.22 -1.08 -21.92
C LYS A 144 -23.24 -1.74 -20.97
N VAL A 145 -23.49 -1.62 -19.67
CA VAL A 145 -22.59 -2.17 -18.63
C VAL A 145 -23.22 -3.38 -17.97
N PHE A 146 -22.60 -4.55 -18.19
CA PHE A 146 -23.04 -5.84 -17.68
C PHE A 146 -22.37 -6.15 -16.36
N GLN A 147 -23.15 -6.61 -15.39
CA GLN A 147 -22.62 -7.09 -14.12
C GLN A 147 -21.99 -8.47 -14.32
N MET A 148 -20.78 -8.67 -13.79
CA MET A 148 -20.00 -9.90 -13.91
C MET A 148 -19.48 -10.34 -12.53
N ARG A 149 -20.40 -10.54 -11.57
CA ARG A 149 -20.08 -11.19 -10.30
C ARG A 149 -20.23 -12.71 -10.48
N ASP A 150 -19.78 -13.47 -9.50
CA ASP A 150 -19.79 -14.94 -9.53
C ASP A 150 -21.16 -15.52 -9.90
N TYR A 151 -22.26 -14.96 -9.36
CA TYR A 151 -23.62 -15.41 -9.69
C TYR A 151 -24.08 -14.98 -11.09
N ASP A 152 -23.62 -13.83 -11.58
CA ASP A 152 -23.98 -13.33 -12.90
C ASP A 152 -23.29 -14.14 -14.00
N GLU A 153 -22.03 -14.54 -13.80
CA GLU A 153 -21.32 -15.46 -14.71
C GLU A 153 -22.12 -16.76 -14.91
N ILE A 154 -22.65 -17.35 -13.83
CA ILE A 154 -23.49 -18.55 -13.92
C ILE A 154 -24.70 -18.32 -14.84
N ASN A 155 -25.31 -17.12 -14.83
CA ASN A 155 -26.43 -16.81 -15.72
C ASN A 155 -26.00 -16.75 -17.20
N PHE A 156 -24.82 -16.18 -17.50
CA PHE A 156 -24.26 -16.22 -18.85
C PHE A 156 -24.00 -17.66 -19.32
N ILE A 157 -23.41 -18.49 -18.45
CA ILE A 157 -23.15 -19.91 -18.73
C ILE A 157 -24.46 -20.66 -19.00
N ARG A 158 -25.48 -20.45 -18.15
CA ARG A 158 -26.80 -21.08 -18.29
C ARG A 158 -27.45 -20.74 -19.63
N VAL A 159 -27.48 -19.47 -20.01
CA VAL A 159 -28.09 -19.05 -21.29
C VAL A 159 -27.30 -19.62 -22.48
N LYS A 160 -25.96 -19.61 -22.41
CA LYS A 160 -25.11 -20.23 -23.44
C LYS A 160 -25.41 -21.72 -23.58
N MET A 161 -25.46 -22.45 -22.46
CA MET A 161 -25.73 -23.89 -22.44
C MET A 161 -27.14 -24.22 -22.95
N ALA A 162 -28.15 -23.47 -22.50
CA ALA A 162 -29.52 -23.61 -22.96
C ALA A 162 -29.62 -23.40 -24.47
N LEU A 163 -28.97 -22.36 -25.01
CA LEU A 163 -28.91 -22.10 -26.45
C LEU A 163 -28.24 -23.24 -27.22
N ASP A 164 -27.11 -23.75 -26.73
CA ASP A 164 -26.40 -24.86 -27.39
C ASP A 164 -27.25 -26.12 -27.40
N ILE A 165 -27.81 -26.53 -26.27
CA ILE A 165 -28.67 -27.71 -26.15
C ILE A 165 -29.95 -27.55 -27.01
N ALA A 166 -30.62 -26.40 -26.92
CA ALA A 166 -31.82 -26.12 -27.71
C ALA A 166 -31.51 -26.06 -29.22
N SER A 167 -30.27 -25.74 -29.63
CA SER A 167 -29.90 -25.74 -31.04
C SER A 167 -29.71 -27.13 -31.64
N GLU A 168 -29.68 -28.17 -30.81
CA GLU A 168 -29.49 -29.57 -31.20
C GLU A 168 -30.79 -30.37 -31.17
N THR A 169 -31.88 -29.82 -30.60
CA THR A 169 -33.17 -30.52 -30.56
C THR A 169 -33.83 -30.61 -31.93
N THR A 170 -34.47 -31.75 -32.20
CA THR A 170 -35.36 -31.95 -33.35
C THR A 170 -36.84 -31.85 -32.97
N ASP A 171 -37.14 -31.69 -31.68
CA ASP A 171 -38.49 -31.56 -31.14
C ASP A 171 -38.84 -30.08 -30.92
N ILE A 172 -39.91 -29.65 -31.61
CA ILE A 172 -40.41 -28.28 -31.55
C ILE A 172 -41.05 -27.93 -30.21
N GLU A 173 -41.65 -28.89 -29.50
CA GLU A 173 -42.31 -28.63 -28.22
C GLU A 173 -41.26 -28.41 -27.12
N ILE A 174 -40.17 -29.20 -27.12
CA ILE A 174 -39.00 -28.97 -26.25
C ILE A 174 -38.38 -27.59 -26.52
N LEU A 175 -38.27 -27.20 -27.80
CA LEU A 175 -37.74 -25.90 -28.18
C LEU A 175 -38.62 -24.75 -27.70
N LYS A 176 -39.95 -24.91 -27.76
CA LYS A 176 -40.92 -23.93 -27.28
C LYS A 176 -40.83 -23.76 -25.77
N GLU A 177 -40.71 -24.85 -25.02
CA GLU A 177 -40.51 -24.83 -23.57
C GLU A 177 -39.22 -24.07 -23.21
N ALA A 178 -38.10 -24.39 -23.88
CA ALA A 178 -36.83 -23.71 -23.66
C ALA A 178 -36.89 -22.20 -23.96
N LEU A 179 -37.61 -21.80 -25.02
CA LEU A 179 -37.81 -20.39 -25.36
C LEU A 179 -38.70 -19.68 -24.34
N HIS A 180 -39.76 -20.35 -23.87
CA HIS A 180 -40.64 -19.82 -22.83
C HIS A 180 -39.86 -19.53 -21.53
N ASP A 181 -38.99 -20.45 -21.10
CA ASP A 181 -38.15 -20.28 -19.91
C ASP A 181 -37.11 -19.15 -20.04
N LEU A 182 -36.76 -18.78 -21.27
CA LEU A 182 -35.95 -17.60 -21.60
C LEU A 182 -36.79 -16.31 -21.74
N GLU A 183 -38.06 -16.36 -21.35
CA GLU A 183 -39.07 -15.31 -21.49
C GLU A 183 -39.30 -14.87 -22.95
N ILE A 184 -39.12 -15.77 -23.91
CA ILE A 184 -39.36 -15.54 -25.34
C ILE A 184 -40.71 -16.14 -25.74
N THR A 185 -41.68 -15.28 -26.04
CA THR A 185 -43.01 -15.73 -26.49
C THR A 185 -42.96 -16.29 -27.91
N VAL A 186 -43.36 -17.56 -28.08
CA VAL A 186 -43.44 -18.21 -29.40
C VAL A 186 -44.81 -17.97 -30.02
N THR A 187 -44.88 -17.04 -30.98
CA THR A 187 -46.09 -16.80 -31.80
C THR A 187 -46.22 -17.87 -32.90
N PRO A 188 -47.42 -18.05 -33.51
CA PRO A 188 -47.60 -18.98 -34.63
C PRO A 188 -46.60 -18.75 -35.78
N ASP A 189 -46.35 -17.48 -36.13
CA ASP A 189 -45.36 -17.10 -37.15
C ASP A 189 -43.93 -17.48 -36.77
N LEU A 190 -43.58 -17.34 -35.48
CA LEU A 190 -42.27 -17.72 -34.98
C LEU A 190 -42.12 -19.25 -34.96
N GLU A 191 -43.17 -19.98 -34.59
CA GLU A 191 -43.18 -21.45 -34.63
C GLU A 191 -42.96 -21.99 -36.05
N GLU A 192 -43.61 -21.41 -37.06
CA GLU A 192 -43.39 -21.80 -38.46
C GLU A 192 -41.94 -21.53 -38.89
N LYS A 193 -41.39 -20.37 -38.53
CA LYS A 193 -39.98 -20.04 -38.78
C LYS A 193 -39.04 -21.04 -38.11
N LEU A 194 -39.29 -21.41 -36.84
CA LEU A 194 -38.51 -22.39 -36.10
C LEU A 194 -38.51 -23.76 -36.82
N LYS A 195 -39.67 -24.26 -37.23
CA LYS A 195 -39.79 -25.52 -37.99
C LYS A 195 -39.00 -25.48 -39.30
N ASN A 196 -39.00 -24.34 -39.99
CA ASN A 196 -38.26 -24.18 -41.24
C ASN A 196 -36.74 -24.14 -41.02
N VAL A 197 -36.25 -23.42 -40.00
CA VAL A 197 -34.81 -23.33 -39.72
C VAL A 197 -34.23 -24.62 -39.10
N MET A 198 -35.07 -25.40 -38.40
CA MET A 198 -34.73 -26.75 -37.95
C MET A 198 -34.42 -27.66 -39.15
N LYS A 199 -35.28 -27.65 -40.18
CA LYS A 199 -35.08 -28.43 -41.42
C LYS A 199 -33.86 -27.97 -42.21
N SER A 200 -33.55 -26.67 -42.18
CA SER A 200 -32.41 -26.11 -42.92
C SER A 200 -31.08 -26.21 -42.17
N GLY A 201 -31.05 -26.74 -40.95
CA GLY A 201 -29.84 -26.82 -40.12
C GLY A 201 -29.30 -25.46 -39.64
N LYS A 202 -30.11 -24.40 -39.70
CA LYS A 202 -29.71 -23.02 -39.33
C LYS A 202 -30.30 -22.58 -37.98
N LEU A 203 -30.78 -23.54 -37.18
CA LEU A 203 -31.46 -23.27 -35.92
C LEU A 203 -30.59 -22.44 -34.97
N LYS A 204 -29.31 -22.80 -34.78
CA LYS A 204 -28.39 -22.08 -33.89
C LYS A 204 -28.21 -20.60 -34.27
N GLU A 205 -28.06 -20.32 -35.58
CA GLU A 205 -27.93 -18.96 -36.08
C GLU A 205 -29.21 -18.16 -35.87
N PHE A 206 -30.37 -18.79 -36.11
CA PHE A 206 -31.66 -18.19 -35.87
C PHE A 206 -31.89 -17.87 -34.39
N LEU A 207 -31.64 -18.82 -33.48
CA LEU A 207 -31.80 -18.62 -32.04
C LEU A 207 -30.91 -17.48 -31.52
N LYS A 208 -29.67 -17.35 -32.02
CA LYS A 208 -28.79 -16.21 -31.68
C LYS A 208 -29.40 -14.85 -32.04
N SER A 209 -30.29 -14.78 -33.02
CA SER A 209 -30.95 -13.53 -33.42
C SER A 209 -32.13 -13.14 -32.53
N LEU A 210 -32.65 -14.08 -31.72
CA LEU A 210 -33.76 -13.81 -30.80
C LEU A 210 -33.28 -12.96 -29.63
N ASN A 211 -34.17 -12.06 -29.19
CA ASN A 211 -33.92 -11.17 -28.05
C ASN A 211 -34.52 -11.75 -26.78
N THR A 212 -33.85 -11.48 -25.66
CA THR A 212 -34.35 -11.70 -24.30
C THR A 212 -34.09 -10.47 -23.45
N LYS A 213 -34.75 -10.40 -22.30
CA LYS A 213 -34.56 -9.35 -21.31
C LYS A 213 -33.33 -9.66 -20.44
N TRP A 214 -32.45 -8.68 -20.28
CA TRP A 214 -31.26 -8.82 -19.45
C TRP A 214 -31.13 -7.65 -18.47
N ARG A 215 -30.77 -7.94 -17.22
CA ARG A 215 -30.53 -6.94 -16.18
C ARG A 215 -29.10 -6.41 -16.27
N LEU A 216 -28.94 -5.10 -16.38
CA LEU A 216 -27.65 -4.41 -16.38
C LEU A 216 -27.16 -4.12 -14.95
N GLN A 217 -25.93 -3.62 -14.83
CA GLN A 217 -25.31 -3.31 -13.54
C GLN A 217 -26.13 -2.30 -12.70
N ASP A 218 -26.77 -1.33 -13.35
CA ASP A 218 -27.60 -0.30 -12.71
C ASP A 218 -29.02 -0.79 -12.36
N ASN A 219 -29.27 -2.09 -12.50
CA ASN A 219 -30.58 -2.75 -12.35
C ASN A 219 -31.61 -2.37 -13.43
N SER A 220 -31.24 -1.59 -14.45
CA SER A 220 -32.10 -1.42 -15.62
C SER A 220 -32.21 -2.73 -16.42
N VAL A 221 -33.30 -2.89 -17.17
CA VAL A 221 -33.53 -4.05 -18.02
C VAL A 221 -33.46 -3.63 -19.48
N THR A 222 -32.76 -4.41 -20.29
CA THR A 222 -32.57 -4.12 -21.71
C THR A 222 -32.89 -5.35 -22.57
N ASP A 223 -33.33 -5.10 -23.81
CA ASP A 223 -33.35 -6.13 -24.83
C ASP A 223 -31.94 -6.37 -25.36
N ILE A 224 -31.57 -7.64 -25.45
CA ILE A 224 -30.30 -8.09 -26.03
C ILE A 224 -30.51 -9.42 -26.74
N SER A 225 -29.81 -9.62 -27.86
CA SER A 225 -29.87 -10.89 -28.57
C SER A 225 -29.11 -11.98 -27.82
N LEU A 226 -29.57 -13.23 -27.91
CA LEU A 226 -28.85 -14.39 -27.36
C LEU A 226 -27.43 -14.50 -27.94
N GLY A 227 -27.24 -14.07 -29.19
CA GLY A 227 -25.93 -13.95 -29.83
C GLY A 227 -25.03 -12.90 -29.16
N ASP A 228 -25.57 -11.71 -28.86
CA ASP A 228 -24.82 -10.65 -28.19
C ASP A 228 -24.48 -11.04 -26.74
N ILE A 229 -25.37 -11.73 -26.00
CA ILE A 229 -25.06 -12.27 -24.67
C ILE A 229 -23.81 -13.17 -24.71
N ASN A 230 -23.73 -14.07 -25.69
CA ASN A 230 -22.55 -14.92 -25.88
C ASN A 230 -21.29 -14.11 -26.22
N GLN A 231 -21.41 -13.03 -27.00
CA GLN A 231 -20.28 -12.16 -27.33
C GLN A 231 -19.79 -11.36 -26.12
N VAL A 232 -20.71 -10.88 -25.27
CA VAL A 232 -20.40 -10.24 -24.00
C VAL A 232 -19.59 -11.20 -23.14
N TYR A 233 -20.09 -12.43 -22.94
CA TYR A 233 -19.41 -13.42 -22.10
C TYR A 233 -18.05 -13.84 -22.68
N LEU A 234 -17.95 -14.10 -23.99
CA LEU A 234 -16.69 -14.43 -24.65
C LEU A 234 -15.64 -13.32 -24.47
N LYS A 235 -16.02 -12.06 -24.72
CA LYS A 235 -15.08 -10.94 -24.57
C LYS A 235 -14.64 -10.74 -23.12
N TRP A 236 -15.52 -10.97 -22.16
CA TRP A 236 -15.16 -10.95 -20.75
C TRP A 236 -14.19 -12.08 -20.39
N ILE A 237 -14.43 -13.33 -20.83
CA ILE A 237 -13.49 -14.45 -20.65
C ILE A 237 -12.12 -14.11 -21.25
N LEU A 238 -12.08 -13.58 -22.47
CA LEU A 238 -10.82 -13.22 -23.13
C LEU A 238 -10.08 -12.14 -22.35
N LYS A 239 -10.77 -11.12 -21.83
CA LYS A 239 -10.18 -10.09 -20.95
C LYS A 239 -9.55 -10.74 -19.71
N VAL A 240 -10.27 -11.66 -19.07
CA VAL A 240 -9.79 -12.41 -17.88
C VAL A 240 -8.53 -13.21 -18.22
N ILE A 241 -8.55 -13.99 -19.29
CA ILE A 241 -7.41 -14.80 -19.75
C ILE A 241 -6.21 -13.90 -20.07
N THR A 242 -6.42 -12.78 -20.78
CA THR A 242 -5.33 -11.84 -21.08
C THR A 242 -4.71 -11.28 -19.81
N ALA A 243 -5.51 -10.91 -18.81
CA ALA A 243 -5.01 -10.44 -17.52
C ALA A 243 -4.22 -11.53 -16.76
N GLN A 244 -4.71 -12.78 -16.76
CA GLN A 244 -4.02 -13.90 -16.14
C GLN A 244 -2.67 -14.20 -16.83
N ASN A 245 -2.65 -14.29 -18.16
CA ASN A 245 -1.43 -14.53 -18.93
C ASN A 245 -0.36 -13.46 -18.64
N LYS A 246 -0.78 -12.19 -18.54
CA LYS A 246 0.10 -11.08 -18.19
C LYS A 246 0.63 -11.19 -16.77
N TYR A 247 -0.22 -11.52 -15.80
CA TYR A 247 0.23 -11.78 -14.44
C TYR A 247 1.23 -12.95 -14.37
N THR A 248 1.01 -14.02 -15.14
CA THR A 248 1.95 -15.13 -15.23
C THR A 248 3.31 -14.69 -15.78
N ALA A 249 3.34 -13.84 -16.81
CA ALA A 249 4.59 -13.28 -17.34
C ALA A 249 5.32 -12.43 -16.28
N ILE A 250 4.61 -11.52 -15.62
CA ILE A 250 5.12 -10.69 -14.51
C ILE A 250 5.66 -11.57 -13.38
N PHE A 251 4.95 -12.63 -13.01
CA PHE A 251 5.40 -13.55 -11.95
C PHE A 251 6.74 -14.19 -12.31
N ILE A 252 6.92 -14.61 -13.57
CA ILE A 252 8.19 -15.15 -14.07
C ILE A 252 9.31 -14.11 -14.01
N GLU A 253 9.03 -12.85 -14.33
CA GLU A 253 10.00 -11.75 -14.21
C GLU A 253 10.41 -11.50 -12.76
N ILE A 254 9.45 -11.49 -11.83
CA ILE A 254 9.72 -11.36 -10.38
C ILE A 254 10.62 -12.50 -9.90
N GLU A 255 10.36 -13.74 -10.33
CA GLU A 255 11.21 -14.88 -9.97
C GLU A 255 12.64 -14.74 -10.48
N LYS A 256 12.82 -14.19 -11.69
CA LYS A 256 14.13 -13.98 -12.31
C LYS A 256 14.90 -12.78 -11.77
N ALA A 257 14.21 -11.78 -11.21
CA ALA A 257 14.82 -10.57 -10.67
C ALA A 257 15.88 -10.90 -9.61
N LYS A 258 17.04 -10.25 -9.71
CA LYS A 258 18.16 -10.43 -8.78
C LYS A 258 18.32 -9.25 -7.83
N THR A 259 17.85 -8.08 -8.25
CA THR A 259 17.96 -6.84 -7.50
C THR A 259 16.58 -6.21 -7.27
N VAL A 260 16.52 -5.24 -6.36
CA VAL A 260 15.31 -4.41 -6.16
C VAL A 260 15.02 -3.59 -7.42
N GLU A 261 16.06 -3.06 -8.07
CA GLU A 261 15.92 -2.27 -9.29
C GLU A 261 15.28 -3.08 -10.43
N ASP A 262 15.61 -4.36 -10.56
CA ASP A 262 14.96 -5.27 -11.51
C ASP A 262 13.46 -5.37 -11.22
N LEU A 263 13.07 -5.49 -9.94
CA LEU A 263 11.67 -5.59 -9.52
C LEU A 263 10.90 -4.29 -9.76
N GLU A 264 11.52 -3.14 -9.47
CA GLU A 264 10.91 -1.82 -9.64
C GLU A 264 10.63 -1.47 -11.10
N LYS A 265 11.41 -2.03 -12.04
CA LYS A 265 11.18 -1.89 -13.49
C LYS A 265 10.01 -2.73 -14.03
N ILE A 266 9.50 -3.68 -13.25
CA ILE A 266 8.37 -4.52 -13.69
C ILE A 266 7.10 -3.68 -13.64
N GLU A 267 6.34 -3.70 -14.73
CA GLU A 267 5.12 -2.91 -14.90
C GLU A 267 3.97 -3.76 -15.43
N TRP A 268 2.74 -3.34 -15.13
CA TRP A 268 1.54 -3.93 -15.71
C TRP A 268 1.27 -3.34 -17.11
N ASN A 269 2.10 -3.65 -18.11
CA ASN A 269 2.00 -3.14 -19.51
C ASN A 269 1.06 -3.89 -20.44
#